data_AF-A0A9D6VE54-F1
#
_entry.id   AF-A0A9D6VE54-F1
#
_cell.length_a   1.000
_cell.length_b   1.000
_cell.length_c   1.000
_cell.angle_alpha   90.00
_cell.angle_beta   90.00
_cell.angle_gamma   90.00
#
_symmetry.space_group_name_H-M   'P 1'
#
loop_
_entity.id
_entity.type
_entity.pdbx_description
1 polymer ?
#
loop_
_entity_poly.entity_id
_entity_poly.type
_entity_poly.pdbx_seq_one_letter_code
_entity_poly.pdbx_strand_id
1 'polypeptide(L)'
;MVATFLLIGIMCWLVMFSPVEAASADQIEASPLFDDLGSLHHPITTTSELAQQYFDQGLRLVYAFNHEEAIRSFEAAARQDPQAAMPYWGIALALGPNINSEMGKQDERRAIEMVQKARRLATNAIPREQAYIEALTARYVGRKGVKRKGLEEAYAKAMRLVMQQFPDDLDAATLFAEALMDLRPWDLWKQDGRPQPGTEEIVTTLESVLAQNPDHPGACHYYLHAVEASQQPERALPCAERLPGLMPGAGHLVHMPAHIYMKLGKYHEAVERNQEAAHVDQLYLAGRNQGGEYADGYYTHNLHFLWASLMMEGRNDDALKAARDLTATIALEEVRKDRGKELYLSAPIFSMIRFGRWEELLREPAPPKGLRLLDGMWRLGRGLALVATGRLPGAEGEHVVLAGLTKQIRRDRTPEEKTERALLKIAERVLAGELAARRQHYDDAIRLLEEAVKMEEALPYSEPPLWPLSVRHHLGAVLLSADRPSEAEAVYHADLLHHPDNGWALTGLIQSLSIQQKDDQAAEAEERFKKAWAHADYSPSNSRM
;
A
#
# COMPACT_ATOMS: atom_id res chain seq x y z
N MET A 1 -30.59 42.98 50.53
CA MET A 1 -30.46 44.45 50.65
C MET A 1 -29.01 44.83 50.41
N VAL A 2 -28.75 45.68 49.41
CA VAL A 2 -27.75 46.79 49.38
C VAL A 2 -26.27 46.43 49.69
N ALA A 3 -25.30 46.38 48.74
CA ALA A 3 -24.71 47.42 47.85
C ALA A 3 -23.71 48.37 48.57
N THR A 4 -22.52 48.77 48.08
CA THR A 4 -21.69 48.52 46.85
C THR A 4 -20.24 49.04 47.10
N PHE A 5 -19.33 48.97 46.09
CA PHE A 5 -18.11 49.80 45.82
C PHE A 5 -16.73 49.10 46.00
N LEU A 6 -15.67 49.34 45.18
CA LEU A 6 -15.54 49.72 43.76
C LEU A 6 -14.07 49.55 43.23
N LEU A 7 -13.93 49.00 42.02
CA LEU A 7 -12.89 49.12 40.96
C LEU A 7 -11.45 49.73 41.15
N ILE A 8 -10.49 49.03 40.49
CA ILE A 8 -9.28 49.48 39.74
C ILE A 8 -7.97 49.81 40.50
N GLY A 9 -6.85 49.22 40.03
CA GLY A 9 -5.48 49.69 40.25
C GLY A 9 -4.39 48.67 39.88
N ILE A 10 -3.79 48.76 38.68
CA ILE A 10 -2.65 47.92 38.24
C ILE A 10 -1.33 48.51 38.76
N MET A 11 -0.41 47.69 39.28
CA MET A 11 1.00 48.09 39.42
C MET A 11 1.97 46.92 39.22
N CYS A 12 3.05 47.16 38.47
CA CYS A 12 4.01 46.16 38.00
C CYS A 12 4.85 45.56 39.13
N TRP A 13 5.21 44.27 38.99
CA TRP A 13 6.35 43.66 39.69
C TRP A 13 7.34 43.10 38.66
N LEU A 14 8.58 43.59 38.72
CA LEU A 14 9.72 43.02 38.00
C LEU A 14 10.18 41.76 38.75
N VAL A 15 10.20 40.62 38.04
CA VAL A 15 10.90 39.41 38.50
C VAL A 15 12.16 39.24 37.65
N MET A 16 13.29 39.01 38.30
CA MET A 16 14.56 38.81 37.63
C MET A 16 14.57 37.49 36.85
N PHE A 17 14.82 37.55 35.54
CA PHE A 17 15.14 36.38 34.75
C PHE A 17 16.62 36.03 34.96
N SER A 18 16.89 34.86 35.54
CA SER A 18 18.15 34.17 35.27
C SER A 18 18.17 33.72 33.81
N PRO A 19 19.30 33.82 33.09
CA PRO A 19 19.38 33.28 31.75
C PRO A 19 19.34 31.75 31.83
N VAL A 20 18.21 31.17 31.44
CA VAL A 20 18.21 29.80 30.93
C VAL A 20 19.01 29.85 29.64
N GLU A 21 20.16 29.17 29.61
CA GLU A 21 20.88 28.95 28.36
C GLU A 21 19.93 28.23 27.41
N ALA A 22 19.55 28.91 26.33
CA ALA A 22 18.74 28.32 25.30
C ALA A 22 19.56 27.20 24.65
N ALA A 23 19.22 25.95 24.96
CA ALA A 23 19.75 24.79 24.27
C ALA A 23 19.57 25.03 22.76
N SER A 24 20.68 25.01 22.02
CA SER A 24 20.69 25.31 20.59
C SER A 24 19.77 24.33 19.86
N ALA A 25 18.76 24.85 19.18
CA ALA A 25 17.80 24.08 18.38
C ALA A 25 18.40 23.55 17.06
N ASP A 26 19.68 23.19 17.07
CA ASP A 26 20.54 23.06 15.89
C ASP A 26 21.42 21.78 15.91
N GLN A 27 21.06 20.81 16.75
CA GLN A 27 21.52 19.43 16.63
C GLN A 27 20.40 18.55 16.09
N ILE A 28 20.16 18.64 14.77
CA ILE A 28 19.57 17.53 14.05
C ILE A 28 20.60 16.40 14.10
N GLU A 29 20.33 15.40 14.94
CA GLU A 29 21.21 14.26 15.10
C GLU A 29 21.43 13.59 13.74
N ALA A 30 22.70 13.32 13.40
CA ALA A 30 23.05 12.76 12.10
C ALA A 30 22.33 11.43 11.90
N SER A 31 21.98 11.11 10.65
CA SER A 31 21.54 9.76 10.29
C SER A 31 22.59 8.76 10.80
N PRO A 32 22.22 7.71 11.56
CA PRO A 32 23.17 6.66 11.90
C PRO A 32 23.57 5.92 10.62
N LEU A 33 24.78 5.35 10.58
CA LEU A 33 25.11 4.36 9.58
C LEU A 33 24.46 3.04 9.96
N PHE A 34 23.63 2.51 9.07
CA PHE A 34 22.98 1.21 9.22
C PHE A 34 23.84 0.11 8.58
N ASP A 35 24.05 -1.00 9.28
CA ASP A 35 24.87 -2.14 8.84
C ASP A 35 24.04 -3.27 8.18
N ASP A 36 22.72 -3.11 8.12
CA ASP A 36 21.73 -4.08 7.62
C ASP A 36 21.05 -3.65 6.28
N LEU A 37 21.47 -2.54 5.67
CA LEU A 37 20.96 -2.04 4.38
C LEU A 37 21.71 -2.61 3.16
N GLY A 38 22.36 -3.77 3.30
CA GLY A 38 23.03 -4.45 2.20
C GLY A 38 24.35 -3.82 1.74
N SER A 39 24.74 -4.12 0.49
CA SER A 39 26.09 -3.81 -0.04
C SER A 39 26.12 -3.04 -1.36
N LEU A 40 24.98 -2.50 -1.84
CA LEU A 40 24.95 -1.68 -3.06
C LEU A 40 25.91 -0.49 -2.93
N HIS A 41 26.78 -0.28 -3.93
CA HIS A 41 27.79 0.78 -3.91
C HIS A 41 27.78 1.54 -5.23
N HIS A 42 27.55 2.86 -5.15
CA HIS A 42 27.55 3.76 -6.29
C HIS A 42 28.65 4.81 -6.10
N PRO A 43 29.85 4.62 -6.70
CA PRO A 43 30.99 5.50 -6.44
C PRO A 43 30.75 6.91 -6.97
N ILE A 44 31.00 7.91 -6.12
CA ILE A 44 30.90 9.34 -6.40
C ILE A 44 32.27 10.04 -6.30
N THR A 45 32.37 11.23 -6.88
CA THR A 45 33.59 12.04 -6.86
C THR A 45 33.72 12.72 -5.49
N THR A 46 34.37 12.01 -4.57
CA THR A 46 34.73 12.49 -3.23
C THR A 46 36.10 11.93 -2.81
N THR A 47 36.72 12.55 -1.80
CA THR A 47 37.89 11.98 -1.09
C THR A 47 37.55 11.55 0.34
N SER A 48 36.28 11.70 0.75
CA SER A 48 35.81 11.32 2.09
C SER A 48 35.10 9.97 2.04
N GLU A 49 35.73 8.94 2.60
CA GLU A 49 35.15 7.60 2.73
C GLU A 49 33.78 7.64 3.43
N LEU A 50 33.64 8.52 4.44
CA LEU A 50 32.39 8.69 5.17
C LEU A 50 31.31 9.40 4.34
N ALA A 51 31.68 10.30 3.41
CA ALA A 51 30.73 10.87 2.46
C ALA A 51 30.22 9.80 1.47
N GLN A 52 31.09 8.91 1.00
CA GLN A 52 30.71 7.78 0.16
C GLN A 52 29.75 6.81 0.89
N GLN A 53 30.06 6.43 2.13
CA GLN A 53 29.20 5.55 2.93
C GLN A 53 27.79 6.12 3.13
N TYR A 54 27.68 7.41 3.49
CA TYR A 54 26.39 8.07 3.61
C TYR A 54 25.66 8.26 2.28
N PHE A 55 26.38 8.40 1.16
CA PHE A 55 25.77 8.45 -0.17
C PHE A 55 25.20 7.08 -0.59
N ASP A 56 25.97 6.00 -0.40
CA ASP A 56 25.52 4.64 -0.67
C ASP A 56 24.29 4.28 0.18
N GLN A 57 24.31 4.63 1.48
CA GLN A 57 23.15 4.52 2.37
C GLN A 57 21.95 5.31 1.85
N GLY A 58 22.13 6.56 1.42
CA GLY A 58 21.08 7.37 0.84
C GLY A 58 20.45 6.73 -0.39
N LEU A 59 21.25 6.21 -1.32
CA LEU A 59 20.76 5.57 -2.54
C LEU A 59 20.04 4.25 -2.25
N ARG A 60 20.55 3.44 -1.32
CA ARG A 60 19.86 2.24 -0.80
C ARG A 60 18.49 2.61 -0.23
N LEU A 61 18.41 3.67 0.57
CA LEU A 61 17.15 4.14 1.18
C LEU A 61 16.16 4.74 0.16
N VAL A 62 16.65 5.34 -0.94
CA VAL A 62 15.80 5.67 -2.11
C VAL A 62 15.21 4.40 -2.71
N TYR A 63 16.02 3.39 -3.01
CA TYR A 63 15.52 2.11 -3.52
C TYR A 63 14.62 1.36 -2.53
N ALA A 64 14.70 1.64 -1.23
CA ALA A 64 13.80 1.12 -0.20
C ALA A 64 12.56 2.02 0.09
N PHE A 65 12.38 3.09 -0.69
CA PHE A 65 11.37 4.15 -0.49
C PHE A 65 11.33 4.80 0.90
N ASN A 66 12.38 4.68 1.70
CA ASN A 66 12.57 5.46 2.92
C ASN A 66 13.23 6.81 2.59
N HIS A 67 12.50 7.65 1.84
CA HIS A 67 13.02 8.92 1.33
C HIS A 67 13.39 9.91 2.44
N GLU A 68 12.68 9.90 3.57
CA GLU A 68 12.99 10.76 4.72
C GLU A 68 14.39 10.48 5.29
N GLU A 69 14.75 9.20 5.49
CA GLU A 69 16.08 8.82 5.97
C GLU A 69 17.15 8.88 4.86
N ALA A 70 16.77 8.66 3.60
CA ALA A 70 17.64 8.89 2.45
C ALA A 70 18.12 10.35 2.41
N ILE A 71 17.20 11.30 2.58
CA ILE A 71 17.52 12.74 2.66
C ILE A 71 18.48 13.02 3.82
N ARG A 72 18.22 12.48 5.02
CA ARG A 72 19.13 12.65 6.19
C ARG A 72 20.52 12.07 5.94
N SER A 73 20.60 10.96 5.22
CA SER A 73 21.86 10.30 4.82
C SER A 73 22.62 11.15 3.80
N PHE A 74 21.97 11.62 2.73
CA PHE A 74 22.61 12.51 1.76
C PHE A 74 23.03 13.86 2.37
N GLU A 75 22.27 14.40 3.33
CA GLU A 75 22.70 15.58 4.10
C GLU A 75 23.91 15.30 4.99
N ALA A 76 24.04 14.09 5.55
CA ALA A 76 25.25 13.67 6.25
C ALA A 76 26.43 13.58 5.28
N ALA A 77 26.28 12.96 4.10
CA ALA A 77 27.31 12.96 3.06
C ALA A 77 27.75 14.38 2.66
N ALA A 78 26.80 15.28 2.45
CA ALA A 78 27.04 16.68 2.10
C ALA A 78 27.73 17.49 3.22
N ARG A 79 27.62 17.08 4.50
CA ARG A 79 28.39 17.65 5.60
C ARG A 79 29.84 17.14 5.63
N GLN A 80 30.06 15.88 5.23
CA GLN A 80 31.40 15.25 5.21
C GLN A 80 32.23 15.66 3.99
N ASP A 81 31.60 15.89 2.83
CA ASP A 81 32.22 16.53 1.68
C ASP A 81 31.26 17.56 1.06
N PRO A 82 31.36 18.85 1.44
CA PRO A 82 30.53 19.91 0.88
C PRO A 82 30.81 20.23 -0.60
N GLN A 83 31.86 19.68 -1.22
CA GLN A 83 32.20 19.87 -2.63
C GLN A 83 31.74 18.73 -3.53
N ALA A 84 31.46 17.54 -2.96
CA ALA A 84 30.83 16.45 -3.68
C ALA A 84 29.46 16.89 -4.23
N ALA A 85 29.23 16.70 -5.54
CA ALA A 85 28.01 17.16 -6.20
C ALA A 85 26.82 16.21 -5.95
N MET A 86 27.09 14.90 -5.93
CA MET A 86 26.08 13.85 -5.87
C MET A 86 25.25 13.79 -4.59
N PRO A 87 25.75 14.10 -3.38
CA PRO A 87 24.90 14.24 -2.20
C PRO A 87 23.74 15.23 -2.39
N TYR A 88 23.97 16.37 -3.05
CA TYR A 88 22.90 17.34 -3.35
C TYR A 88 21.94 16.86 -4.45
N TRP A 89 22.43 16.05 -5.39
CA TRP A 89 21.56 15.34 -6.35
C TRP A 89 20.67 14.32 -5.64
N GLY A 90 21.22 13.55 -4.69
CA GLY A 90 20.49 12.55 -3.91
C GLY A 90 19.35 13.16 -3.08
N ILE A 91 19.60 14.30 -2.41
CA ILE A 91 18.53 15.05 -1.72
C ILE A 91 17.44 15.48 -2.72
N ALA A 92 17.82 15.98 -3.90
CA ALA A 92 16.85 16.39 -4.91
C ALA A 92 16.06 15.21 -5.51
N LEU A 93 16.66 14.03 -5.61
CA LEU A 93 16.02 12.79 -6.09
C LEU A 93 14.99 12.29 -5.07
N ALA A 94 15.40 12.14 -3.81
CA ALA A 94 14.55 11.64 -2.73
C ALA A 94 13.38 12.59 -2.36
N LEU A 95 13.48 13.88 -2.70
CA LEU A 95 12.36 14.83 -2.61
C LEU A 95 11.35 14.70 -3.75
N GLY A 96 11.63 13.88 -4.77
CA GLY A 96 10.74 13.61 -5.90
C GLY A 96 9.60 12.63 -5.57
N PRO A 97 8.65 12.48 -6.51
CA PRO A 97 7.70 11.39 -6.44
C PRO A 97 8.40 10.05 -6.71
N ASN A 98 7.68 8.97 -6.44
CA ASN A 98 7.94 7.62 -6.92
C ASN A 98 6.58 6.96 -7.29
N ILE A 99 6.57 5.67 -7.63
CA ILE A 99 5.33 4.94 -7.99
C ILE A 99 4.24 4.98 -6.91
N ASN A 100 4.62 5.11 -5.64
CA ASN A 100 3.72 5.02 -4.48
C ASN A 100 3.34 6.39 -3.89
N SER A 101 4.09 7.46 -4.16
CA SER A 101 3.86 8.78 -3.56
C SER A 101 4.01 9.95 -4.53
N GLU A 102 3.07 10.90 -4.44
CA GLU A 102 3.17 12.19 -5.14
C GLU A 102 4.17 13.12 -4.46
N MET A 103 4.88 13.94 -5.26
CA MET A 103 5.78 14.95 -4.73
C MET A 103 5.07 15.93 -3.78
N GLY A 104 5.57 16.03 -2.55
CA GLY A 104 5.07 16.97 -1.56
C GLY A 104 5.11 18.42 -2.06
N LYS A 105 4.02 19.17 -1.78
CA LYS A 105 3.79 20.53 -2.33
C LYS A 105 4.83 21.56 -1.88
N GLN A 106 5.62 21.28 -0.84
CA GLN A 106 6.63 22.18 -0.29
C GLN A 106 8.04 21.84 -0.79
N ASP A 107 8.22 20.62 -1.29
CA ASP A 107 9.51 19.99 -1.54
C ASP A 107 10.13 20.41 -2.87
N GLU A 108 9.31 20.76 -3.87
CA GLU A 108 9.78 21.25 -5.17
C GLU A 108 10.77 22.42 -5.04
N ARG A 109 10.56 23.34 -4.09
CA ARG A 109 11.48 24.46 -3.86
C ARG A 109 12.86 23.96 -3.41
N ARG A 110 12.90 22.97 -2.50
CA ARG A 110 14.14 22.39 -1.96
C ARG A 110 14.82 21.50 -3.01
N ALA A 111 14.07 20.71 -3.77
CA ALA A 111 14.59 19.90 -4.87
C ALA A 111 15.25 20.78 -5.95
N ILE A 112 14.61 21.89 -6.35
CA ILE A 112 15.21 22.90 -7.24
C ILE A 112 16.51 23.46 -6.63
N GLU A 113 16.51 23.87 -5.36
CA GLU A 113 17.70 24.44 -4.71
C GLU A 113 18.88 23.44 -4.70
N MET A 114 18.61 22.19 -4.34
CA MET A 114 19.60 21.14 -4.21
C MET A 114 20.15 20.70 -5.58
N VAL A 115 19.31 20.49 -6.60
CA VAL A 115 19.82 20.14 -7.94
C VAL A 115 20.61 21.29 -8.57
N GLN A 116 20.21 22.54 -8.35
CA GLN A 116 21.01 23.68 -8.80
C GLN A 116 22.33 23.81 -8.02
N LYS A 117 22.41 23.35 -6.77
CA LYS A 117 23.66 23.26 -6.01
C LYS A 117 24.56 22.14 -6.54
N ALA A 118 24.01 20.95 -6.79
CA ALA A 118 24.71 19.85 -7.46
C ALA A 118 25.32 20.32 -8.79
N ARG A 119 24.51 21.00 -9.63
CA ARG A 119 24.93 21.52 -10.93
C ARG A 119 26.09 22.53 -10.87
N ARG A 120 26.17 23.35 -9.81
CA ARG A 120 27.30 24.27 -9.60
C ARG A 120 28.59 23.57 -9.20
N LEU A 121 28.49 22.41 -8.53
CA LEU A 121 29.63 21.60 -8.09
C LEU A 121 30.06 20.56 -9.14
N ALA A 122 29.17 20.23 -10.07
CA ALA A 122 29.38 19.22 -11.12
C ALA A 122 30.61 19.47 -12.01
N THR A 123 31.18 20.69 -12.05
CA THR A 123 32.44 20.98 -12.74
C THR A 123 33.63 20.15 -12.24
N ASN A 124 33.56 19.68 -10.99
CA ASN A 124 34.59 18.87 -10.35
C ASN A 124 34.30 17.37 -10.43
N ALA A 125 33.09 16.98 -10.88
CA ALA A 125 32.62 15.59 -10.91
C ALA A 125 32.94 14.90 -12.25
N ILE A 126 32.99 13.56 -12.25
CA ILE A 126 33.17 12.77 -13.48
C ILE A 126 31.97 12.91 -14.45
N PRO A 127 32.13 12.63 -15.76
CA PRO A 127 31.07 12.81 -16.77
C PRO A 127 29.74 12.08 -16.46
N ARG A 128 29.80 10.96 -15.74
CA ARG A 128 28.61 10.18 -15.35
C ARG A 128 27.72 10.93 -14.35
N GLU A 129 28.34 11.46 -13.30
CA GLU A 129 27.66 12.30 -12.29
C GLU A 129 27.09 13.58 -12.92
N GLN A 130 27.86 14.21 -13.82
CA GLN A 130 27.38 15.36 -14.59
C GLN A 130 26.09 15.03 -15.37
N ALA A 131 26.02 13.84 -16.00
CA ALA A 131 24.84 13.41 -16.73
C ALA A 131 23.61 13.17 -15.82
N TYR A 132 23.79 12.53 -14.67
CA TYR A 132 22.72 12.38 -13.65
C TYR A 132 22.17 13.74 -13.17
N ILE A 133 23.07 14.70 -12.93
CA ILE A 133 22.73 16.04 -12.45
C ILE A 133 21.99 16.86 -13.52
N GLU A 134 22.43 16.81 -14.77
CA GLU A 134 21.72 17.44 -15.89
C GLU A 134 20.36 16.76 -16.16
N ALA A 135 20.26 15.43 -16.02
CA ALA A 135 19.00 14.72 -16.15
C ALA A 135 17.99 15.14 -15.07
N LEU A 136 18.37 15.14 -13.79
CA LEU A 136 17.51 15.57 -12.70
C LEU A 136 17.17 17.08 -12.77
N THR A 137 18.04 17.90 -13.38
CA THR A 137 17.75 19.31 -13.67
C THR A 137 16.55 19.47 -14.61
N ALA A 138 16.25 18.49 -15.47
CA ALA A 138 15.04 18.49 -16.31
C ALA A 138 13.74 18.28 -15.50
N ARG A 139 13.81 17.57 -14.36
CA ARG A 139 12.70 17.35 -13.41
C ARG A 139 12.34 18.64 -12.65
N TYR A 140 13.31 19.55 -12.47
CA TYR A 140 13.22 20.72 -11.56
C TYR A 140 13.68 22.04 -12.18
N VAL A 141 12.95 22.52 -13.20
CA VAL A 141 13.30 23.73 -13.96
C VAL A 141 12.83 25.07 -13.35
N GLY A 142 12.02 25.05 -12.29
CA GLY A 142 11.54 26.25 -11.57
C GLY A 142 10.68 27.24 -12.37
N ARG A 143 10.13 26.83 -13.52
CA ARG A 143 9.36 27.71 -14.43
C ARG A 143 7.86 27.67 -14.12
N LYS A 144 7.28 28.84 -13.80
CA LYS A 144 5.83 28.98 -13.61
C LYS A 144 5.05 28.49 -14.83
N GLY A 145 3.99 27.72 -14.59
CA GLY A 145 3.05 27.27 -15.63
C GLY A 145 3.43 25.96 -16.34
N VAL A 146 4.61 25.38 -16.07
CA VAL A 146 4.92 24.01 -16.51
C VAL A 146 4.16 23.01 -15.63
N LYS A 147 3.56 21.98 -16.23
CA LYS A 147 2.83 20.93 -15.50
C LYS A 147 3.80 19.83 -15.05
N ARG A 148 3.64 19.32 -13.82
CA ARG A 148 4.40 18.18 -13.25
C ARG A 148 4.62 17.06 -14.26
N LYS A 149 3.56 16.53 -14.88
CA LYS A 149 3.65 15.50 -15.94
C LYS A 149 4.68 15.78 -17.04
N GLY A 150 4.78 17.03 -17.52
CA GLY A 150 5.76 17.38 -18.56
C GLY A 150 7.21 17.50 -18.05
N LEU A 151 7.41 17.64 -16.74
CA LEU A 151 8.71 17.56 -16.09
C LEU A 151 9.14 16.11 -15.89
N GLU A 152 8.20 15.23 -15.52
CA GLU A 152 8.45 13.79 -15.42
C GLU A 152 8.77 13.18 -16.81
N GLU A 153 7.99 13.53 -17.85
CA GLU A 153 8.29 13.16 -19.24
C GLU A 153 9.69 13.65 -19.69
N ALA A 154 10.11 14.84 -19.23
CA ALA A 154 11.44 15.39 -19.54
C ALA A 154 12.55 14.66 -18.76
N TYR A 155 12.31 14.30 -17.50
CA TYR A 155 13.23 13.53 -16.66
C TYR A 155 13.44 12.12 -17.22
N ALA A 156 12.36 11.38 -17.51
CA ALA A 156 12.42 10.05 -18.12
C ALA A 156 13.15 10.06 -19.48
N LYS A 157 12.94 11.11 -20.28
CA LYS A 157 13.70 11.30 -21.53
C LYS A 157 15.19 11.54 -21.28
N ALA A 158 15.55 12.32 -20.25
CA ALA A 158 16.94 12.59 -19.93
C ALA A 158 17.65 11.38 -19.30
N MET A 159 17.00 10.64 -18.40
CA MET A 159 17.52 9.39 -17.83
C MET A 159 17.78 8.32 -18.89
N ARG A 160 16.94 8.24 -19.95
CA ARG A 160 17.21 7.37 -21.10
C ARG A 160 18.56 7.69 -21.77
N LEU A 161 18.96 8.96 -21.82
CA LEU A 161 20.26 9.37 -22.36
C LEU A 161 21.41 9.01 -21.40
N VAL A 162 21.21 9.10 -20.09
CA VAL A 162 22.22 8.67 -19.09
C VAL A 162 22.48 7.17 -19.25
N MET A 163 21.43 6.34 -19.25
CA MET A 163 21.54 4.89 -19.47
C MET A 163 22.25 4.56 -20.80
N GLN A 164 21.91 5.26 -21.89
CA GLN A 164 22.54 5.04 -23.21
C GLN A 164 24.01 5.48 -23.26
N GLN A 165 24.40 6.48 -22.48
CA GLN A 165 25.78 7.00 -22.42
C GLN A 165 26.68 6.15 -21.50
N PHE A 166 26.10 5.52 -20.47
CA PHE A 166 26.80 4.72 -19.46
C PHE A 166 26.14 3.34 -19.31
N PRO A 167 26.22 2.46 -20.33
CA PRO A 167 25.51 1.17 -20.34
C PRO A 167 25.96 0.19 -19.25
N ASP A 168 27.18 0.35 -18.73
CA ASP A 168 27.71 -0.46 -17.61
C ASP A 168 27.23 0.06 -16.23
N ASP A 169 26.53 1.19 -16.17
CA ASP A 169 25.93 1.72 -14.94
C ASP A 169 24.50 1.18 -14.77
N LEU A 170 24.36 0.14 -13.96
CA LEU A 170 23.08 -0.51 -13.70
C LEU A 170 22.10 0.36 -12.89
N ASP A 171 22.61 1.31 -12.09
CA ASP A 171 21.74 2.31 -11.44
C ASP A 171 21.13 3.27 -12.47
N ALA A 172 21.84 3.58 -13.56
CA ALA A 172 21.33 4.46 -14.62
C ALA A 172 20.15 3.82 -15.35
N ALA A 173 20.22 2.52 -15.63
CA ALA A 173 19.11 1.74 -16.18
C ALA A 173 17.96 1.60 -15.17
N THR A 174 18.26 1.34 -13.89
CA THR A 174 17.25 1.17 -12.83
C THR A 174 16.47 2.46 -12.58
N LEU A 175 17.15 3.60 -12.46
CA LEU A 175 16.53 4.93 -12.30
C LEU A 175 15.84 5.42 -13.58
N PHE A 176 16.26 4.96 -14.76
CA PHE A 176 15.50 5.19 -15.99
C PHE A 176 14.18 4.41 -16.01
N ALA A 177 14.17 3.16 -15.53
CA ALA A 177 12.94 2.38 -15.41
C ALA A 177 11.96 3.00 -14.40
N GLU A 178 12.44 3.47 -13.25
CA GLU A 178 11.63 4.22 -12.28
C GLU A 178 11.04 5.50 -12.88
N ALA A 179 11.85 6.30 -13.58
CA ALA A 179 11.37 7.51 -14.22
C ALA A 179 10.29 7.25 -15.30
N LEU A 180 10.23 6.04 -15.87
CA LEU A 180 9.13 5.61 -16.73
C LEU A 180 7.90 5.13 -15.93
N MET A 181 8.09 4.43 -14.80
CA MET A 181 7.01 4.01 -13.91
C MET A 181 6.21 5.23 -13.39
N ASP A 182 6.91 6.29 -13.02
CA ASP A 182 6.34 7.58 -12.56
C ASP A 182 5.47 8.31 -13.60
N LEU A 183 5.55 7.92 -14.89
CA LEU A 183 4.64 8.46 -15.92
C LEU A 183 3.23 7.85 -15.82
N ARG A 184 3.10 6.70 -15.15
CA ARG A 184 1.90 5.85 -15.05
C ARG A 184 1.86 5.09 -13.70
N PRO A 185 1.94 5.78 -12.54
CA PRO A 185 1.94 5.10 -11.25
C PRO A 185 0.67 4.26 -11.10
N TRP A 186 0.84 2.99 -10.71
CA TRP A 186 -0.21 1.97 -10.60
C TRP A 186 -1.07 1.72 -11.87
N ASP A 187 -0.65 2.21 -13.04
CA ASP A 187 -1.34 2.04 -14.34
C ASP A 187 -0.37 1.51 -15.42
N LEU A 188 0.33 0.42 -15.08
CA LEU A 188 1.26 -0.29 -15.99
C LEU A 188 0.57 -1.39 -16.82
N TRP A 189 -0.49 -2.01 -16.29
CA TRP A 189 -1.22 -3.09 -16.95
C TRP A 189 -2.71 -2.77 -17.03
N LYS A 190 -3.36 -3.19 -18.11
CA LYS A 190 -4.82 -3.13 -18.26
C LYS A 190 -5.46 -4.32 -17.56
N GLN A 191 -6.74 -4.20 -17.23
CA GLN A 191 -7.53 -5.31 -16.65
C GLN A 191 -7.53 -6.59 -17.51
N ASP A 192 -7.31 -6.48 -18.83
CA ASP A 192 -7.19 -7.63 -19.74
C ASP A 192 -5.75 -8.17 -19.88
N GLY A 193 -4.83 -7.73 -19.01
CA GLY A 193 -3.44 -8.16 -18.95
C GLY A 193 -2.52 -7.58 -20.02
N ARG A 194 -3.01 -6.69 -20.91
CA ARG A 194 -2.14 -6.03 -21.89
C ARG A 194 -1.33 -4.90 -21.25
N PRO A 195 -0.08 -4.69 -21.67
CA PRO A 195 0.73 -3.58 -21.20
C PRO A 195 0.13 -2.24 -21.60
N GLN A 196 0.30 -1.25 -20.73
CA GLN A 196 0.14 0.16 -21.05
C GLN A 196 1.37 0.70 -21.81
N PRO A 197 1.29 1.87 -22.48
CA PRO A 197 2.42 2.43 -23.20
C PRO A 197 3.60 2.73 -22.28
N GLY A 198 4.77 2.13 -22.57
CA GLY A 198 6.01 2.25 -21.77
C GLY A 198 6.32 1.03 -20.90
N THR A 199 5.32 0.22 -20.54
CA THR A 199 5.48 -0.92 -19.61
C THR A 199 6.48 -1.97 -20.09
N GLU A 200 6.47 -2.33 -21.38
CA GLU A 200 7.45 -3.28 -21.92
C GLU A 200 8.88 -2.72 -21.93
N GLU A 201 9.07 -1.39 -22.01
CA GLU A 201 10.38 -0.75 -21.91
C GLU A 201 10.89 -0.78 -20.46
N ILE A 202 10.03 -0.56 -19.47
CA ILE A 202 10.30 -0.73 -18.04
C ILE A 202 10.75 -2.17 -17.76
N VAL A 203 9.91 -3.16 -18.11
CA VAL A 203 10.16 -4.59 -17.87
C VAL A 203 11.46 -5.03 -18.54
N THR A 204 11.66 -4.74 -19.83
CA THR A 204 12.89 -5.14 -20.55
C THR A 204 14.15 -4.49 -19.96
N THR A 205 14.07 -3.23 -19.53
CA THR A 205 15.20 -2.53 -18.89
C THR A 205 15.58 -3.21 -17.57
N LEU A 206 14.59 -3.47 -16.70
CA LEU A 206 14.83 -4.12 -15.41
C LEU A 206 15.35 -5.55 -15.58
N GLU A 207 14.81 -6.33 -16.52
CA GLU A 207 15.34 -7.66 -16.84
C GLU A 207 16.78 -7.62 -17.35
N SER A 208 17.16 -6.60 -18.13
CA SER A 208 18.55 -6.42 -18.57
C SER A 208 19.52 -6.07 -17.44
N VAL A 209 19.04 -5.40 -16.39
CA VAL A 209 19.83 -5.16 -15.17
C VAL A 209 19.96 -6.47 -14.38
N LEU A 210 18.85 -7.16 -14.13
CA LEU A 210 18.81 -8.39 -13.35
C LEU A 210 19.57 -9.57 -14.00
N ALA A 211 19.70 -9.58 -15.32
CA ALA A 211 20.55 -10.53 -16.05
C ALA A 211 22.05 -10.29 -15.82
N GLN A 212 22.46 -9.06 -15.47
CA GLN A 212 23.86 -8.68 -15.21
C GLN A 212 24.19 -8.67 -13.71
N ASN A 213 23.26 -8.21 -12.88
CA ASN A 213 23.34 -8.23 -11.43
C ASN A 213 21.98 -8.71 -10.84
N PRO A 214 21.81 -10.03 -10.60
CA PRO A 214 20.60 -10.59 -10.01
C PRO A 214 20.31 -10.14 -8.57
N ASP A 215 21.28 -9.49 -7.92
CA ASP A 215 21.28 -9.03 -6.53
C ASP A 215 21.19 -7.49 -6.44
N HIS A 216 20.80 -6.79 -7.52
CA HIS A 216 20.56 -5.35 -7.51
C HIS A 216 19.24 -5.01 -6.81
N PRO A 217 19.23 -4.41 -5.59
CA PRO A 217 18.01 -4.28 -4.80
C PRO A 217 16.95 -3.39 -5.47
N GLY A 218 17.36 -2.23 -6.00
CA GLY A 218 16.47 -1.34 -6.76
C GLY A 218 15.82 -2.00 -7.97
N ALA A 219 16.59 -2.71 -8.81
CA ALA A 219 16.04 -3.40 -9.97
C ALA A 219 15.10 -4.54 -9.57
N CYS A 220 15.42 -5.32 -8.54
CA CYS A 220 14.51 -6.36 -8.05
C CYS A 220 13.21 -5.77 -7.50
N HIS A 221 13.29 -4.73 -6.65
CA HIS A 221 12.13 -4.03 -6.12
C HIS A 221 11.22 -3.49 -7.23
N TYR A 222 11.78 -2.71 -8.16
CA TYR A 222 11.00 -2.10 -9.24
C TYR A 222 10.46 -3.16 -10.20
N TYR A 223 11.13 -4.31 -10.35
CA TYR A 223 10.63 -5.42 -11.17
C TYR A 223 9.41 -6.11 -10.54
N LEU A 224 9.35 -6.25 -9.21
CA LEU A 224 8.15 -6.74 -8.50
C LEU A 224 6.94 -5.85 -8.84
N HIS A 225 7.06 -4.54 -8.57
CA HIS A 225 6.03 -3.55 -8.92
C HIS A 225 5.69 -3.53 -10.43
N ALA A 226 6.67 -3.74 -11.30
CA ALA A 226 6.45 -3.73 -12.74
C ALA A 226 5.64 -4.94 -13.24
N VAL A 227 5.57 -6.06 -12.50
CA VAL A 227 4.90 -7.30 -12.96
C VAL A 227 3.78 -7.83 -12.05
N GLU A 228 3.59 -7.32 -10.83
CA GLU A 228 2.55 -7.77 -9.88
C GLU A 228 1.12 -7.72 -10.48
N ALA A 229 0.80 -6.66 -11.23
CA ALA A 229 -0.49 -6.48 -11.90
C ALA A 229 -0.57 -7.18 -13.29
N SER A 230 0.46 -7.91 -13.70
CA SER A 230 0.52 -8.59 -15.00
C SER A 230 -0.20 -9.95 -14.99
N GLN A 231 -0.25 -10.63 -16.14
CA GLN A 231 -0.69 -12.03 -16.25
C GLN A 231 0.39 -13.06 -15.86
N GLN A 232 1.63 -12.64 -15.60
CA GLN A 232 2.76 -13.52 -15.28
C GLN A 232 3.59 -12.98 -14.08
N PRO A 233 2.97 -12.73 -12.92
CA PRO A 233 3.68 -12.21 -11.73
C PRO A 233 4.76 -13.18 -11.21
N GLU A 234 4.66 -14.48 -11.52
CA GLU A 234 5.64 -15.50 -11.15
C GLU A 234 7.05 -15.23 -11.70
N ARG A 235 7.18 -14.41 -12.75
CA ARG A 235 8.49 -13.97 -13.27
C ARG A 235 9.34 -13.26 -12.22
N ALA A 236 8.71 -12.57 -11.26
CA ALA A 236 9.39 -11.87 -10.18
C ALA A 236 9.76 -12.75 -8.96
N LEU A 237 9.36 -14.03 -8.91
CA LEU A 237 9.70 -14.93 -7.79
C LEU A 237 11.20 -14.94 -7.43
N PRO A 238 12.17 -15.02 -8.38
CA PRO A 238 13.59 -15.01 -8.03
C PRO A 238 14.06 -13.71 -7.36
N CYS A 239 13.40 -12.58 -7.62
CA CYS A 239 13.65 -11.33 -6.91
C CYS A 239 12.93 -11.29 -5.57
N ALA A 240 11.67 -11.76 -5.51
CA ALA A 240 10.89 -11.85 -4.27
C ALA A 240 11.59 -12.73 -3.21
N GLU A 241 12.26 -13.80 -3.63
CA GLU A 241 13.02 -14.68 -2.74
C GLU A 241 14.34 -14.06 -2.25
N ARG A 242 14.99 -13.17 -3.04
CA ARG A 242 16.26 -12.53 -2.68
C ARG A 242 16.09 -11.24 -1.90
N LEU A 243 15.12 -10.41 -2.25
CA LEU A 243 15.03 -9.00 -1.85
C LEU A 243 15.11 -8.76 -0.32
N PRO A 244 14.48 -9.57 0.56
CA PRO A 244 14.65 -9.43 2.01
C PRO A 244 16.09 -9.64 2.48
N GLY A 245 16.85 -10.52 1.83
CA GLY A 245 18.27 -10.77 2.12
C GLY A 245 19.22 -9.72 1.53
N LEU A 246 18.79 -8.96 0.51
CA LEU A 246 19.57 -7.88 -0.07
C LEU A 246 19.61 -6.64 0.84
N MET A 247 18.52 -6.36 1.56
CA MET A 247 18.40 -5.20 2.46
C MET A 247 17.49 -5.50 3.68
N PRO A 248 17.92 -6.39 4.60
CA PRO A 248 17.09 -6.82 5.74
C PRO A 248 16.67 -5.69 6.69
N GLY A 249 17.44 -4.60 6.80
CA GLY A 249 17.09 -3.42 7.59
C GLY A 249 15.99 -2.52 6.99
N ALA A 250 15.51 -2.83 5.78
CA ALA A 250 14.50 -2.04 5.07
C ALA A 250 13.16 -2.77 5.06
N GLY A 251 12.28 -2.48 6.02
CA GLY A 251 11.00 -3.19 6.21
C GLY A 251 10.15 -3.24 4.94
N HIS A 252 10.08 -2.15 4.17
CA HIS A 252 9.41 -2.15 2.87
C HIS A 252 9.97 -3.18 1.87
N LEU A 253 11.29 -3.35 1.76
CA LEU A 253 11.91 -4.33 0.86
C LEU A 253 11.75 -5.77 1.36
N VAL A 254 11.71 -5.96 2.68
CA VAL A 254 11.34 -7.23 3.32
C VAL A 254 9.88 -7.59 3.04
N HIS A 255 9.00 -6.60 2.99
CA HIS A 255 7.57 -6.73 2.70
C HIS A 255 7.27 -7.03 1.23
N MET A 256 7.95 -6.35 0.28
CA MET A 256 7.61 -6.38 -1.15
C MET A 256 7.34 -7.78 -1.77
N PRO A 257 8.03 -8.88 -1.40
CA PRO A 257 7.70 -10.22 -1.88
C PRO A 257 6.23 -10.63 -1.65
N ALA A 258 5.59 -10.10 -0.61
CA ALA A 258 4.18 -10.37 -0.29
C ALA A 258 3.22 -9.97 -1.41
N HIS A 259 3.54 -8.94 -2.21
CA HIS A 259 2.78 -8.58 -3.41
C HIS A 259 2.70 -9.79 -4.35
N ILE A 260 3.85 -10.30 -4.81
CA ILE A 260 3.91 -11.47 -5.69
C ILE A 260 3.32 -12.73 -5.03
N TYR A 261 3.55 -12.94 -3.75
CA TYR A 261 3.03 -14.11 -3.04
C TYR A 261 1.49 -14.11 -2.95
N MET A 262 0.86 -12.95 -2.68
CA MET A 262 -0.60 -12.79 -2.70
C MET A 262 -1.20 -13.09 -4.08
N LYS A 263 -0.52 -12.69 -5.17
CA LYS A 263 -0.93 -12.98 -6.55
C LYS A 263 -0.88 -14.47 -6.92
N LEU A 264 -0.04 -15.24 -6.23
CA LEU A 264 0.24 -16.65 -6.53
C LEU A 264 -0.40 -17.65 -5.56
N GLY A 265 -1.20 -17.19 -4.60
CA GLY A 265 -1.81 -18.05 -3.57
C GLY A 265 -0.87 -18.46 -2.43
N LYS A 266 0.33 -17.88 -2.37
CA LYS A 266 1.35 -18.11 -1.35
C LYS A 266 1.06 -17.31 -0.08
N TYR A 267 -0.13 -17.51 0.49
CA TYR A 267 -0.62 -16.68 1.60
C TYR A 267 0.21 -16.83 2.87
N HIS A 268 0.76 -18.02 3.14
CA HIS A 268 1.65 -18.25 4.27
C HIS A 268 2.95 -17.45 4.14
N GLU A 269 3.63 -17.54 3.00
CA GLU A 269 4.86 -16.78 2.75
C GLU A 269 4.60 -15.26 2.76
N ALA A 270 3.42 -14.81 2.32
CA ALA A 270 3.00 -13.42 2.45
C ALA A 270 2.82 -13.00 3.93
N VAL A 271 2.22 -13.85 4.78
CA VAL A 271 2.14 -13.59 6.23
C VAL A 271 3.54 -13.48 6.84
N GLU A 272 4.43 -14.44 6.59
CA GLU A 272 5.78 -14.43 7.17
C GLU A 272 6.58 -13.17 6.79
N ARG A 273 6.55 -12.75 5.51
CA ARG A 273 7.27 -11.55 5.06
C ARG A 273 6.70 -10.27 5.66
N ASN A 274 5.39 -10.18 5.81
CA ASN A 274 4.76 -9.03 6.45
C ASN A 274 5.02 -8.96 7.96
N GLN A 275 5.09 -10.10 8.65
CA GLN A 275 5.46 -10.15 10.07
C GLN A 275 6.89 -9.67 10.29
N GLU A 276 7.83 -10.13 9.47
CA GLU A 276 9.23 -9.69 9.52
C GLU A 276 9.36 -8.19 9.17
N ALA A 277 8.71 -7.74 8.09
CA ALA A 277 8.71 -6.32 7.70
C ALA A 277 8.18 -5.40 8.81
N ALA A 278 7.05 -5.76 9.42
CA ALA A 278 6.49 -5.01 10.53
C ALA A 278 7.40 -5.02 11.77
N HIS A 279 8.18 -6.08 11.99
CA HIS A 279 9.19 -6.12 13.06
C HIS A 279 10.38 -5.20 12.75
N VAL A 280 10.92 -5.23 11.53
CA VAL A 280 11.99 -4.34 11.07
C VAL A 280 11.56 -2.88 11.18
N ASP A 281 10.35 -2.54 10.74
CA ASP A 281 9.79 -1.18 10.87
C ASP A 281 9.63 -0.76 12.33
N GLN A 282 9.22 -1.66 13.23
CA GLN A 282 9.14 -1.36 14.66
C GLN A 282 10.51 -1.06 15.28
N LEU A 283 11.56 -1.80 14.89
CA LEU A 283 12.93 -1.53 15.31
C LEU A 283 13.43 -0.19 14.74
N TYR A 284 13.14 0.09 13.46
CA TYR A 284 13.47 1.35 12.81
C TYR A 284 12.74 2.55 13.45
N LEU A 285 11.47 2.43 13.81
CA LEU A 285 10.67 3.49 14.43
C LEU A 285 10.90 3.62 15.96
N ALA A 286 11.63 2.69 16.58
CA ALA A 286 11.89 2.71 18.02
C ALA A 286 12.68 3.98 18.42
N GLY A 287 12.10 4.78 19.32
CA GLY A 287 12.71 6.03 19.79
C GLY A 287 12.69 7.19 18.77
N ARG A 288 12.08 7.01 17.60
CA ARG A 288 11.92 8.05 16.58
C ARG A 288 10.52 8.68 16.64
N ASN A 289 10.32 9.79 15.93
CA ASN A 289 8.97 10.30 15.71
C ASN A 289 8.19 9.29 14.86
N GLN A 290 7.04 8.83 15.34
CA GLN A 290 6.20 7.86 14.64
C GLN A 290 5.26 8.49 13.60
N GLY A 291 5.30 9.82 13.43
CA GLY A 291 4.68 10.51 12.31
C GLY A 291 5.72 10.91 11.27
N GLY A 292 5.41 10.67 10.00
CA GLY A 292 6.29 10.87 8.84
C GLY A 292 5.76 10.07 7.66
N GLU A 293 6.18 10.39 6.44
CA GLU A 293 5.71 9.70 5.24
C GLU A 293 6.00 8.19 5.29
N TYR A 294 7.13 7.79 5.90
CA TYR A 294 7.49 6.38 6.02
C TYR A 294 6.57 5.58 6.95
N ALA A 295 6.23 6.14 8.12
CA ALA A 295 5.40 5.47 9.11
C ALA A 295 3.91 5.47 8.73
N ASP A 296 3.41 6.63 8.28
CA ASP A 296 2.03 6.82 7.83
C ASP A 296 1.73 6.08 6.52
N GLY A 297 2.75 5.86 5.68
CA GLY A 297 2.67 5.15 4.40
C GLY A 297 3.09 3.69 4.52
N TYR A 298 4.39 3.43 4.46
CA TYR A 298 4.95 2.08 4.29
C TYR A 298 4.73 1.13 5.48
N TYR A 299 5.02 1.55 6.72
CA TYR A 299 4.75 0.67 7.88
C TYR A 299 3.25 0.34 8.02
N THR A 300 2.41 1.34 7.79
CA THR A 300 0.94 1.18 7.74
C THR A 300 0.52 0.22 6.62
N HIS A 301 1.12 0.30 5.45
CA HIS A 301 0.88 -0.61 4.31
C HIS A 301 1.33 -2.04 4.61
N ASN A 302 2.47 -2.23 5.28
CA ASN A 302 2.98 -3.53 5.69
C ASN A 302 2.01 -4.22 6.69
N LEU A 303 1.45 -3.46 7.65
CA LEU A 303 0.38 -3.97 8.54
C LEU A 303 -0.94 -4.24 7.80
N HIS A 304 -1.26 -3.46 6.77
CA HIS A 304 -2.46 -3.67 5.94
C HIS A 304 -2.36 -4.95 5.11
N PHE A 305 -1.20 -5.23 4.51
CA PHE A 305 -0.93 -6.51 3.88
C PHE A 305 -0.91 -7.67 4.88
N LEU A 306 -0.27 -7.51 6.05
CA LEU A 306 -0.28 -8.54 7.10
C LEU A 306 -1.71 -8.99 7.42
N TRP A 307 -2.59 -8.03 7.68
CA TRP A 307 -4.00 -8.26 7.92
C TRP A 307 -4.69 -9.00 6.76
N ALA A 308 -4.47 -8.57 5.52
CA ALA A 308 -5.08 -9.19 4.34
C ALA A 308 -4.59 -10.63 4.13
N SER A 309 -3.29 -10.89 4.25
CA SER A 309 -2.71 -12.23 4.12
C SER A 309 -3.22 -13.17 5.21
N LEU A 310 -3.32 -12.71 6.47
CA LEU A 310 -3.89 -13.51 7.58
C LEU A 310 -5.37 -13.88 7.35
N MET A 311 -6.17 -12.99 6.74
CA MET A 311 -7.55 -13.30 6.33
C MET A 311 -7.65 -14.33 5.21
N MET A 312 -6.63 -14.43 4.35
CA MET A 312 -6.57 -15.41 3.25
C MET A 312 -6.03 -16.77 3.73
N GLU A 313 -5.06 -16.77 4.66
CA GLU A 313 -4.54 -17.97 5.34
C GLU A 313 -5.55 -18.60 6.33
N GLY A 314 -6.53 -17.83 6.80
CA GLY A 314 -7.53 -18.33 7.74
C GLY A 314 -7.15 -18.18 9.21
N ARG A 315 -6.31 -17.21 9.54
CA ARG A 315 -5.83 -16.87 10.89
C ARG A 315 -6.73 -15.83 11.55
N ASN A 316 -7.82 -16.28 12.14
CA ASN A 316 -8.86 -15.49 12.76
C ASN A 316 -8.34 -14.48 13.80
N ASP A 317 -7.71 -14.96 14.87
CA ASP A 317 -7.36 -14.09 16.01
C ASP A 317 -6.19 -13.15 15.65
N ASP A 318 -5.20 -13.66 14.89
CA ASP A 318 -4.08 -12.85 14.39
C ASP A 318 -4.52 -11.81 13.36
N ALA A 319 -5.44 -12.13 12.44
CA ALA A 319 -5.97 -11.16 11.48
C ALA A 319 -6.66 -10.00 12.20
N LEU A 320 -7.50 -10.27 13.21
CA LEU A 320 -8.14 -9.20 13.96
C LEU A 320 -7.11 -8.41 14.79
N LYS A 321 -6.08 -9.05 15.34
CA LYS A 321 -4.99 -8.34 16.02
C LYS A 321 -4.28 -7.38 15.06
N ALA A 322 -3.82 -7.87 13.90
CA ALA A 322 -3.16 -7.07 12.87
C ALA A 322 -4.06 -5.92 12.37
N ALA A 323 -5.37 -6.16 12.22
CA ALA A 323 -6.33 -5.11 11.90
C ALA A 323 -6.39 -4.01 12.97
N ARG A 324 -6.34 -4.35 14.26
CA ARG A 324 -6.31 -3.36 15.34
C ARG A 324 -4.98 -2.62 15.41
N ASP A 325 -3.87 -3.32 15.26
CA ASP A 325 -2.52 -2.73 15.19
C ASP A 325 -2.44 -1.71 14.04
N LEU A 326 -2.94 -2.07 12.85
CA LEU A 326 -3.10 -1.17 11.70
C LEU A 326 -3.93 0.07 12.07
N THR A 327 -5.14 -0.10 12.63
CA THR A 327 -5.96 1.08 12.99
C THR A 327 -5.34 1.95 14.07
N ALA A 328 -4.39 1.45 14.85
CA ALA A 328 -3.67 2.21 15.85
C ALA A 328 -2.58 3.12 15.27
N THR A 329 -2.08 2.88 14.04
CA THR A 329 -1.19 3.83 13.34
C THR A 329 -1.94 5.03 12.78
N ILE A 330 -3.26 4.91 12.55
CA ILE A 330 -4.07 5.92 11.87
C ILE A 330 -4.68 6.93 12.86
N ALA A 331 -4.04 8.09 12.99
CA ALA A 331 -4.61 9.21 13.72
C ALA A 331 -5.80 9.84 12.97
N LEU A 332 -6.91 10.10 13.68
CA LEU A 332 -8.16 10.64 13.11
C LEU A 332 -7.99 12.02 12.42
N GLU A 333 -7.01 12.82 12.82
CA GLU A 333 -6.70 14.09 12.14
C GLU A 333 -6.04 13.88 10.78
N GLU A 334 -5.26 12.81 10.60
CA GLU A 334 -4.66 12.48 9.30
C GLU A 334 -5.73 12.01 8.30
N VAL A 335 -6.73 11.24 8.76
CA VAL A 335 -7.89 10.83 7.93
C VAL A 335 -8.72 12.03 7.43
N ARG A 336 -8.64 13.17 8.12
CA ARG A 336 -9.29 14.42 7.68
C ARG A 336 -8.47 15.20 6.64
N LYS A 337 -7.15 15.00 6.60
CA LYS A 337 -6.26 15.57 5.59
C LYS A 337 -6.23 14.70 4.33
N ASP A 338 -6.14 13.39 4.52
CA ASP A 338 -6.19 12.37 3.48
C ASP A 338 -7.32 11.38 3.78
N ARG A 339 -8.37 11.45 2.95
CA ARG A 339 -9.53 10.57 3.07
C ARG A 339 -9.26 9.13 2.58
N GLY A 340 -8.15 8.87 1.89
CA GLY A 340 -7.73 7.52 1.53
C GLY A 340 -7.50 6.64 2.75
N LYS A 341 -6.88 7.20 3.81
CA LYS A 341 -6.67 6.53 5.11
C LYS A 341 -7.96 6.06 5.81
N GLU A 342 -9.15 6.51 5.38
CA GLU A 342 -10.44 6.01 5.89
C GLU A 342 -10.65 4.52 5.56
N LEU A 343 -10.01 3.99 4.51
CA LEU A 343 -10.04 2.57 4.12
C LEU A 343 -9.52 1.66 5.23
N TYR A 344 -8.33 1.95 5.76
CA TYR A 344 -7.65 1.13 6.79
C TYR A 344 -8.49 0.95 8.06
N LEU A 345 -9.29 1.95 8.42
CA LEU A 345 -10.16 1.90 9.61
C LEU A 345 -11.26 0.81 9.53
N SER A 346 -11.55 0.30 8.34
CA SER A 346 -12.53 -0.77 8.13
C SER A 346 -11.97 -2.18 8.35
N ALA A 347 -10.65 -2.35 8.46
CA ALA A 347 -10.01 -3.67 8.57
C ALA A 347 -10.59 -4.56 9.71
N PRO A 348 -10.82 -4.06 10.94
CA PRO A 348 -11.38 -4.89 12.02
C PRO A 348 -12.80 -5.37 11.71
N ILE A 349 -13.61 -4.52 11.05
CA ILE A 349 -14.98 -4.85 10.64
C ILE A 349 -14.95 -6.00 9.64
N PHE A 350 -14.07 -5.94 8.64
CA PHE A 350 -13.90 -6.99 7.65
C PHE A 350 -13.34 -8.30 8.25
N SER A 351 -12.39 -8.27 9.18
CA SER A 351 -11.97 -9.47 9.94
C SER A 351 -13.14 -10.13 10.66
N MET A 352 -13.95 -9.34 11.38
CA MET A 352 -15.10 -9.87 12.11
C MET A 352 -16.22 -10.40 11.21
N ILE A 353 -16.39 -9.85 10.00
CA ILE A 353 -17.26 -10.43 8.97
C ILE A 353 -16.68 -11.78 8.49
N ARG A 354 -15.40 -11.79 8.10
CA ARG A 354 -14.72 -12.94 7.50
C ARG A 354 -14.78 -14.19 8.37
N PHE A 355 -14.54 -14.03 9.67
CA PHE A 355 -14.52 -15.13 10.64
C PHE A 355 -15.81 -15.28 11.45
N GLY A 356 -16.91 -14.66 10.99
CA GLY A 356 -18.24 -14.82 11.60
C GLY A 356 -18.36 -14.38 13.06
N ARG A 357 -17.56 -13.39 13.50
CA ARG A 357 -17.50 -12.89 14.89
C ARG A 357 -18.67 -11.95 15.21
N TRP A 358 -19.89 -12.37 14.85
CA TRP A 358 -21.11 -11.55 14.79
C TRP A 358 -21.46 -10.83 16.09
N GLU A 359 -21.28 -11.50 17.23
CA GLU A 359 -21.61 -10.93 18.54
C GLU A 359 -20.58 -9.91 19.04
N GLU A 360 -19.35 -9.93 18.53
CA GLU A 360 -18.37 -8.86 18.79
C GLU A 360 -18.61 -7.68 17.83
N LEU A 361 -18.85 -7.97 16.55
CA LEU A 361 -19.19 -7.00 15.51
C LEU A 361 -20.40 -6.13 15.86
N LEU A 362 -21.38 -6.69 16.58
CA LEU A 362 -22.56 -5.96 17.05
C LEU A 362 -22.32 -5.10 18.30
N ARG A 363 -21.22 -5.33 19.03
CA ARG A 363 -20.74 -4.52 20.16
C ARG A 363 -19.77 -3.42 19.73
N GLU A 364 -19.22 -3.49 18.51
CA GLU A 364 -18.34 -2.44 17.98
C GLU A 364 -19.00 -1.06 18.08
N PRO A 365 -18.27 -0.05 18.61
CA PRO A 365 -18.81 1.30 18.74
C PRO A 365 -19.12 1.90 17.37
N ALA A 366 -20.14 2.76 17.32
CA ALA A 366 -20.42 3.53 16.11
C ALA A 366 -19.21 4.44 15.78
N PRO A 367 -18.79 4.53 14.51
CA PRO A 367 -17.60 5.28 14.13
C PRO A 367 -17.75 6.79 14.34
N PRO A 368 -16.63 7.53 14.43
CA PRO A 368 -16.63 8.98 14.50
C PRO A 368 -17.42 9.64 13.36
N LYS A 369 -18.21 10.68 13.68
CA LYS A 369 -18.98 11.43 12.68
C LYS A 369 -18.06 12.06 11.64
N GLY A 370 -18.49 11.98 10.38
CA GLY A 370 -17.75 12.51 9.22
C GLY A 370 -17.00 11.44 8.42
N LEU A 371 -16.81 10.24 8.99
CA LEU A 371 -16.25 9.08 8.29
C LEU A 371 -17.38 8.28 7.63
N ARG A 372 -17.71 8.64 6.39
CA ARG A 372 -18.85 8.09 5.64
C ARG A 372 -18.59 6.69 5.09
N LEU A 373 -17.36 6.39 4.67
CA LEU A 373 -16.96 5.06 4.23
C LEU A 373 -16.97 4.10 5.42
N LEU A 374 -16.41 4.54 6.55
CA LEU A 374 -16.34 3.73 7.77
C LEU A 374 -17.73 3.48 8.38
N ASP A 375 -18.62 4.47 8.43
CA ASP A 375 -20.04 4.25 8.79
C ASP A 375 -20.65 3.22 7.83
N GLY A 376 -20.42 3.35 6.51
CA GLY A 376 -20.90 2.38 5.52
C GLY A 376 -20.44 0.93 5.76
N MET A 377 -19.15 0.71 6.04
CA MET A 377 -18.64 -0.63 6.34
C MET A 377 -19.16 -1.14 7.70
N TRP A 378 -19.28 -0.27 8.70
CA TRP A 378 -19.90 -0.61 9.99
C TRP A 378 -21.38 -1.01 9.83
N ARG A 379 -22.15 -0.32 8.98
CA ARG A 379 -23.54 -0.71 8.61
C ARG A 379 -23.59 -2.06 7.92
N LEU A 380 -22.69 -2.32 6.97
CA LEU A 380 -22.58 -3.61 6.30
C LEU A 380 -22.35 -4.72 7.32
N GLY A 381 -21.30 -4.60 8.14
CA GLY A 381 -20.94 -5.63 9.11
C GLY A 381 -22.07 -5.92 10.10
N ARG A 382 -22.70 -4.88 10.65
CA ARG A 382 -23.87 -5.03 11.52
C ARG A 382 -25.06 -5.64 10.81
N GLY A 383 -25.34 -5.23 9.57
CA GLY A 383 -26.38 -5.82 8.73
C GLY A 383 -26.16 -7.31 8.52
N LEU A 384 -24.95 -7.72 8.15
CA LEU A 384 -24.56 -9.13 7.97
C LEU A 384 -24.66 -9.93 9.27
N ALA A 385 -24.21 -9.38 10.41
CA ALA A 385 -24.38 -10.02 11.72
C ALA A 385 -25.85 -10.21 12.11
N LEU A 386 -26.72 -9.23 11.80
CA LEU A 386 -28.16 -9.30 12.05
C LEU A 386 -28.84 -10.32 11.11
N VAL A 387 -28.42 -10.41 9.83
CA VAL A 387 -28.81 -11.47 8.87
C VAL A 387 -28.38 -12.86 9.38
N ALA A 388 -27.13 -13.01 9.81
CA ALA A 388 -26.57 -14.26 10.32
C ALA A 388 -27.31 -14.74 11.57
N THR A 389 -27.67 -13.83 12.48
CA THR A 389 -28.37 -14.11 13.74
C THR A 389 -29.91 -14.01 13.66
N GLY A 390 -30.49 -13.93 12.45
CA GLY A 390 -31.95 -13.96 12.23
C GLY A 390 -32.72 -12.70 12.63
N ARG A 391 -32.04 -11.61 13.00
CA ARG A 391 -32.61 -10.33 13.43
C ARG A 391 -32.95 -9.44 12.22
N LEU A 392 -33.73 -9.98 11.27
CA LEU A 392 -33.98 -9.37 9.95
C LEU A 392 -34.49 -7.90 9.99
N PRO A 393 -35.46 -7.50 10.84
CA PRO A 393 -35.90 -6.10 10.90
C PRO A 393 -34.78 -5.11 11.27
N GLY A 394 -33.79 -5.56 12.05
CA GLY A 394 -32.60 -4.77 12.34
C GLY A 394 -31.68 -4.64 11.13
N ALA A 395 -31.44 -5.75 10.42
CA ALA A 395 -30.63 -5.76 9.19
C ALA A 395 -31.23 -4.87 8.09
N GLU A 396 -32.56 -4.87 7.95
CA GLU A 396 -33.29 -3.96 7.07
C GLU A 396 -33.09 -2.49 7.46
N GLY A 397 -33.05 -2.18 8.76
CA GLY A 397 -32.71 -0.86 9.27
C GLY A 397 -31.30 -0.41 8.87
N GLU A 398 -30.29 -1.27 9.05
CA GLU A 398 -28.91 -0.96 8.64
C GLU A 398 -28.80 -0.81 7.10
N HIS A 399 -29.52 -1.64 6.32
CA HIS A 399 -29.59 -1.53 4.86
C HIS A 399 -30.19 -0.19 4.40
N VAL A 400 -31.27 0.27 5.02
CA VAL A 400 -31.88 1.58 4.72
C VAL A 400 -30.91 2.73 4.98
N VAL A 401 -30.11 2.66 6.06
CA VAL A 401 -29.08 3.68 6.36
C VAL A 401 -27.95 3.63 5.34
N LEU A 402 -27.44 2.44 5.01
CA LEU A 402 -26.37 2.22 4.02
C LEU A 402 -26.80 2.70 2.61
N ALA A 403 -28.02 2.38 2.19
CA ALA A 403 -28.63 2.89 0.96
C ALA A 403 -28.94 4.42 1.01
N GLY A 404 -28.89 5.03 2.19
CA GLY A 404 -28.88 6.48 2.38
C GLY A 404 -27.48 7.08 2.16
N LEU A 405 -26.42 6.45 2.68
CA LEU A 405 -25.02 6.90 2.53
C LEU A 405 -24.60 6.98 1.06
N THR A 406 -24.93 5.95 0.26
CA THR A 406 -24.63 5.92 -1.20
C THR A 406 -25.21 7.11 -1.99
N LYS A 407 -26.30 7.71 -1.50
CA LYS A 407 -27.00 8.86 -2.10
C LYS A 407 -26.45 10.22 -1.67
N GLN A 408 -25.61 10.27 -0.64
CA GLN A 408 -24.99 11.53 -0.19
C GLN A 408 -23.93 12.02 -1.19
N ILE A 409 -23.22 11.10 -1.84
CA ILE A 409 -22.35 11.42 -2.98
C ILE A 409 -23.27 11.66 -4.18
N ARG A 410 -23.46 12.91 -4.61
CA ARG A 410 -24.34 13.23 -5.76
C ARG A 410 -23.62 13.21 -7.10
N ARG A 411 -22.35 13.63 -7.11
CA ARG A 411 -21.45 13.63 -8.26
C ARG A 411 -20.04 13.48 -7.72
N ASP A 412 -19.24 12.65 -8.36
CA ASP A 412 -17.86 12.38 -7.97
C ASP A 412 -17.00 13.54 -8.48
N ARG A 413 -16.26 14.19 -7.57
CA ARG A 413 -15.38 15.33 -7.88
C ARG A 413 -13.92 14.93 -7.91
N THR A 414 -13.57 13.84 -7.24
CA THR A 414 -12.21 13.28 -7.16
C THR A 414 -12.23 11.76 -7.38
N PRO A 415 -11.07 11.13 -7.69
CA PRO A 415 -10.96 9.67 -7.75
C PRO A 415 -11.37 8.99 -6.45
N GLU A 416 -11.00 9.55 -5.29
CA GLU A 416 -11.30 9.01 -3.96
C GLU A 416 -12.81 9.00 -3.69
N GLU A 417 -13.55 10.06 -4.06
CA GLU A 417 -15.02 10.08 -3.96
C GLU A 417 -15.69 9.03 -4.88
N LYS A 418 -15.10 8.75 -6.05
CA LYS A 418 -15.58 7.71 -6.96
C LYS A 418 -15.37 6.32 -6.35
N THR A 419 -14.20 6.06 -5.80
CA THR A 419 -13.88 4.79 -5.10
C THR A 419 -14.75 4.60 -3.86
N GLU A 420 -14.86 5.62 -3.00
CA GLU A 420 -15.75 5.63 -1.84
C GLU A 420 -17.19 5.27 -2.22
N ARG A 421 -17.72 5.86 -3.29
CA ARG A 421 -19.06 5.52 -3.80
C ARG A 421 -19.15 4.06 -4.26
N ALA A 422 -18.15 3.56 -4.97
CA ALA A 422 -18.15 2.18 -5.47
C ALA A 422 -18.22 1.19 -4.31
N LEU A 423 -17.35 1.36 -3.30
CA LEU A 423 -17.32 0.51 -2.10
C LEU A 423 -18.64 0.58 -1.31
N LEU A 424 -19.23 1.76 -1.12
CA LEU A 424 -20.53 1.92 -0.48
C LEU A 424 -21.67 1.22 -1.25
N LYS A 425 -21.59 1.16 -2.59
CA LYS A 425 -22.57 0.44 -3.42
C LYS A 425 -22.38 -1.07 -3.36
N ILE A 426 -21.14 -1.57 -3.38
CA ILE A 426 -20.85 -2.99 -3.20
C ILE A 426 -21.40 -3.45 -1.85
N ALA A 427 -21.11 -2.71 -0.77
CA ALA A 427 -21.67 -2.95 0.56
C ALA A 427 -23.21 -2.97 0.59
N GLU A 428 -23.87 -1.97 -0.03
CA GLU A 428 -25.33 -1.93 -0.14
C GLU A 428 -25.90 -3.18 -0.81
N ARG A 429 -25.26 -3.63 -1.89
CA ARG A 429 -25.71 -4.76 -2.69
C ARG A 429 -25.42 -6.13 -2.10
N VAL A 430 -24.28 -6.29 -1.42
CA VAL A 430 -23.98 -7.49 -0.63
C VAL A 430 -25.04 -7.67 0.47
N LEU A 431 -25.32 -6.61 1.25
CA LEU A 431 -26.33 -6.68 2.30
C LEU A 431 -27.76 -6.91 1.74
N ALA A 432 -28.11 -6.27 0.63
CA ALA A 432 -29.40 -6.49 -0.04
C ALA A 432 -29.55 -7.94 -0.55
N GLY A 433 -28.49 -8.49 -1.15
CA GLY A 433 -28.47 -9.88 -1.63
C GLY A 433 -28.62 -10.89 -0.50
N GLU A 434 -27.90 -10.70 0.60
CA GLU A 434 -28.00 -11.57 1.78
C GLU A 434 -29.38 -11.49 2.48
N LEU A 435 -29.99 -10.30 2.53
CA LEU A 435 -31.37 -10.12 2.99
C LEU A 435 -32.39 -10.86 2.10
N ALA A 436 -32.21 -10.81 0.78
CA ALA A 436 -33.05 -11.55 -0.18
C ALA A 436 -32.86 -13.07 -0.05
N ALA A 437 -31.61 -13.54 0.09
CA ALA A 437 -31.29 -14.96 0.27
C ALA A 437 -31.89 -15.51 1.58
N ARG A 438 -31.82 -14.76 2.69
CA ARG A 438 -32.48 -15.14 3.96
C ARG A 438 -34.00 -15.22 3.87
N ARG A 439 -34.61 -14.52 2.91
CA ARG A 439 -36.05 -14.58 2.60
C ARG A 439 -36.38 -15.65 1.53
N GLN A 440 -35.40 -16.44 1.09
CA GLN A 440 -35.52 -17.42 -0.01
C GLN A 440 -35.90 -16.78 -1.37
N HIS A 441 -35.69 -15.47 -1.53
CA HIS A 441 -35.85 -14.76 -2.80
C HIS A 441 -34.56 -14.89 -3.62
N TYR A 442 -34.21 -16.12 -3.99
CA TYR A 442 -32.87 -16.44 -4.50
C TYR A 442 -32.52 -15.75 -5.82
N ASP A 443 -33.45 -15.63 -6.77
CA ASP A 443 -33.16 -14.95 -8.05
C ASP A 443 -32.85 -13.45 -7.87
N ASP A 444 -33.54 -12.79 -6.93
CA ASP A 444 -33.21 -11.41 -6.54
C ASP A 444 -31.85 -11.33 -5.85
N ALA A 445 -31.54 -12.27 -4.95
CA ALA A 445 -30.26 -12.34 -4.26
C ALA A 445 -29.09 -12.51 -5.24
N ILE A 446 -29.22 -13.45 -6.18
CA ILE A 446 -28.24 -13.74 -7.22
C ILE A 446 -28.01 -12.51 -8.09
N ARG A 447 -29.08 -11.90 -8.63
CA ARG A 447 -28.98 -10.67 -9.43
C ARG A 447 -28.29 -9.53 -8.69
N LEU A 448 -28.63 -9.32 -7.41
CA LEU A 448 -28.02 -8.26 -6.58
C LEU A 448 -26.52 -8.51 -6.36
N LEU A 449 -26.11 -9.77 -6.18
CA LEU A 449 -24.70 -10.15 -5.98
C LEU A 449 -23.91 -10.14 -7.29
N GLU A 450 -24.50 -10.54 -8.43
CA GLU A 450 -23.90 -10.34 -9.76
C GLU A 450 -23.67 -8.86 -10.09
N GLU A 451 -24.61 -7.99 -9.72
CA GLU A 451 -24.44 -6.53 -9.84
C GLU A 451 -23.27 -6.03 -8.96
N ALA A 452 -23.08 -6.62 -7.77
CA ALA A 452 -21.96 -6.29 -6.89
C ALA A 452 -20.61 -6.81 -7.40
N VAL A 453 -20.52 -8.04 -7.93
CA VAL A 453 -19.30 -8.57 -8.58
C VAL A 453 -18.86 -7.65 -9.72
N LYS A 454 -19.78 -7.19 -10.57
CA LYS A 454 -19.47 -6.23 -11.66
C LYS A 454 -19.00 -4.86 -11.16
N MET A 455 -19.34 -4.47 -9.93
CA MET A 455 -18.85 -3.23 -9.30
C MET A 455 -17.47 -3.43 -8.69
N GLU A 456 -17.20 -4.60 -8.11
CA GLU A 456 -15.89 -5.04 -7.59
C GLU A 456 -14.86 -5.13 -8.72
N GLU A 457 -15.19 -5.81 -9.83
CA GLU A 457 -14.33 -5.91 -11.03
C GLU A 457 -14.05 -4.56 -11.71
N ALA A 458 -14.88 -3.54 -11.45
CA ALA A 458 -14.71 -2.19 -11.97
C ALA A 458 -13.91 -1.26 -11.03
N LEU A 459 -13.42 -1.76 -9.89
CA LEU A 459 -12.52 -1.02 -9.01
C LEU A 459 -11.13 -0.83 -9.68
N PRO A 460 -10.42 0.26 -9.35
CA PRO A 460 -9.00 0.38 -9.70
C PRO A 460 -8.17 -0.77 -9.12
N TYR A 461 -7.05 -1.10 -9.77
CA TYR A 461 -6.04 -1.98 -9.18
C TYR A 461 -5.47 -1.34 -7.91
N SER A 462 -5.27 -2.16 -6.89
CA SER A 462 -4.72 -1.79 -5.59
C SER A 462 -4.39 -3.07 -4.83
N GLU A 463 -3.36 -3.04 -4.00
CA GLU A 463 -2.96 -4.18 -3.19
C GLU A 463 -2.81 -3.76 -1.72
N PRO A 464 -3.40 -4.51 -0.77
CA PRO A 464 -4.45 -5.50 -0.95
C PRO A 464 -5.69 -4.92 -1.66
N PRO A 465 -6.56 -5.75 -2.24
CA PRO A 465 -7.74 -5.27 -2.98
C PRO A 465 -8.62 -4.32 -2.16
N LEU A 466 -9.05 -3.20 -2.78
CA LEU A 466 -9.92 -2.18 -2.16
C LEU A 466 -11.22 -2.76 -1.57
N TRP A 467 -11.68 -3.88 -2.10
CA TRP A 467 -12.72 -4.70 -1.50
C TRP A 467 -12.10 -6.04 -1.05
N PRO A 468 -11.93 -6.27 0.27
CA PRO A 468 -11.09 -7.37 0.76
C PRO A 468 -11.80 -8.73 0.82
N LEU A 469 -13.14 -8.76 0.75
CA LEU A 469 -13.95 -9.98 0.89
C LEU A 469 -14.73 -10.26 -0.39
N SER A 470 -14.10 -10.99 -1.32
CA SER A 470 -14.65 -11.28 -2.66
C SER A 470 -16.16 -11.52 -2.68
N VAL A 471 -16.91 -10.73 -3.46
CA VAL A 471 -18.36 -10.86 -3.57
C VAL A 471 -18.74 -12.24 -4.13
N ARG A 472 -17.84 -12.88 -4.88
CA ARG A 472 -18.00 -14.24 -5.42
C ARG A 472 -18.22 -15.27 -4.31
N HIS A 473 -17.64 -15.06 -3.12
CA HIS A 473 -17.89 -15.91 -1.95
C HIS A 473 -19.34 -15.86 -1.46
N HIS A 474 -19.99 -14.69 -1.55
CA HIS A 474 -21.40 -14.53 -1.22
C HIS A 474 -22.28 -15.12 -2.33
N LEU A 475 -21.98 -14.80 -3.60
CA LEU A 475 -22.74 -15.27 -4.76
C LEU A 475 -22.76 -16.81 -4.85
N GLY A 476 -21.61 -17.47 -4.73
CA GLY A 476 -21.52 -18.94 -4.75
C GLY A 476 -22.31 -19.60 -3.62
N ALA A 477 -22.24 -19.06 -2.40
CA ALA A 477 -22.99 -19.60 -1.26
C ALA A 477 -24.51 -19.42 -1.40
N VAL A 478 -24.97 -18.34 -2.04
CA VAL A 478 -26.39 -18.15 -2.39
C VAL A 478 -26.81 -19.10 -3.52
N LEU A 479 -25.98 -19.32 -4.54
CA LEU A 479 -26.25 -20.28 -5.62
C LEU A 479 -26.38 -21.72 -5.09
N LEU A 480 -25.51 -22.14 -4.16
CA LEU A 480 -25.65 -23.41 -3.46
C LEU A 480 -26.94 -23.49 -2.61
N SER A 481 -27.31 -22.40 -1.94
CA SER A 481 -28.58 -22.32 -1.19
C SER A 481 -29.83 -22.37 -2.09
N ALA A 482 -29.66 -22.05 -3.38
CA ALA A 482 -30.69 -22.03 -4.41
C ALA A 482 -30.74 -23.29 -5.28
N ASP A 483 -30.00 -24.35 -4.92
CA ASP A 483 -29.87 -25.60 -5.69
C ASP A 483 -29.28 -25.40 -7.12
N ARG A 484 -28.35 -24.45 -7.25
CA ARG A 484 -27.65 -24.09 -8.52
C ARG A 484 -26.14 -24.37 -8.45
N PRO A 485 -25.70 -25.62 -8.15
CA PRO A 485 -24.28 -25.91 -7.88
C PRO A 485 -23.38 -25.68 -9.10
N SER A 486 -23.78 -26.09 -10.31
CA SER A 486 -22.97 -25.89 -11.52
C SER A 486 -22.63 -24.41 -11.79
N GLU A 487 -23.48 -23.48 -11.38
CA GLU A 487 -23.21 -22.03 -11.47
C GLU A 487 -22.32 -21.56 -10.32
N ALA A 488 -22.48 -22.11 -9.11
CA ALA A 488 -21.57 -21.85 -7.99
C ALA A 488 -20.13 -22.30 -8.32
N GLU A 489 -19.96 -23.46 -8.95
CA GLU A 489 -18.65 -23.97 -9.44
C GLU A 489 -17.98 -22.97 -10.38
N ALA A 490 -18.71 -22.44 -11.36
CA ALA A 490 -18.19 -21.43 -12.28
C ALA A 490 -17.79 -20.13 -11.55
N VAL A 491 -18.57 -19.72 -10.53
CA VAL A 491 -18.25 -18.55 -9.70
C VAL A 491 -16.98 -18.74 -8.87
N TYR A 492 -16.75 -19.93 -8.30
CA TYR A 492 -15.54 -20.24 -7.53
C TYR A 492 -14.30 -20.42 -8.40
N HIS A 493 -14.41 -21.05 -9.58
CA HIS A 493 -13.31 -21.10 -10.53
C HIS A 493 -12.88 -19.70 -11.02
N ALA A 494 -13.84 -18.79 -11.23
CA ALA A 494 -13.54 -17.41 -11.57
C ALA A 494 -12.88 -16.63 -10.43
N ASP A 495 -13.18 -16.93 -9.16
CA ASP A 495 -12.45 -16.36 -8.03
C ASP A 495 -11.01 -16.89 -7.95
N LEU A 496 -10.83 -18.20 -8.08
CA LEU A 496 -9.53 -18.89 -8.02
C LEU A 496 -8.59 -18.56 -9.18
N LEU A 497 -9.09 -17.96 -10.27
CA LEU A 497 -8.28 -17.40 -11.34
C LEU A 497 -7.55 -16.11 -10.93
N HIS A 498 -8.15 -15.34 -10.03
CA HIS A 498 -7.59 -14.07 -9.52
C HIS A 498 -6.92 -14.23 -8.14
N HIS A 499 -7.37 -15.22 -7.37
CA HIS A 499 -6.86 -15.56 -6.04
C HIS A 499 -6.53 -17.06 -5.99
N PRO A 500 -5.40 -17.51 -6.58
CA PRO A 500 -5.01 -18.91 -6.57
C PRO A 500 -4.99 -19.47 -5.14
N ASP A 501 -5.42 -20.72 -4.99
CA ASP A 501 -5.43 -21.44 -3.71
C ASP A 501 -6.15 -20.72 -2.54
N ASN A 502 -7.04 -19.77 -2.83
CA ASN A 502 -7.92 -19.14 -1.84
C ASN A 502 -8.83 -20.19 -1.15
N GLY A 503 -8.49 -20.54 0.09
CA GLY A 503 -9.17 -21.58 0.87
C GLY A 503 -10.69 -21.38 1.01
N TRP A 504 -11.14 -20.13 0.98
CA TRP A 504 -12.57 -19.78 1.06
C TRP A 504 -13.32 -20.13 -0.23
N ALA A 505 -12.75 -19.83 -1.39
CA ALA A 505 -13.32 -20.24 -2.67
C ALA A 505 -13.20 -21.76 -2.87
N LEU A 506 -12.10 -22.38 -2.44
CA LEU A 506 -11.94 -23.85 -2.44
C LEU A 506 -13.00 -24.55 -1.59
N THR A 507 -13.33 -24.03 -0.40
CA THR A 507 -14.41 -24.57 0.46
C THR A 507 -15.74 -24.64 -0.29
N GLY A 508 -16.12 -23.55 -0.97
CA GLY A 508 -17.34 -23.51 -1.76
C GLY A 508 -17.29 -24.38 -3.03
N LEU A 509 -16.12 -24.48 -3.67
CA LEU A 509 -15.90 -25.34 -4.82
C LEU A 509 -16.06 -26.82 -4.46
N ILE A 510 -15.47 -27.28 -3.36
CA ILE A 510 -15.62 -28.65 -2.83
C ILE A 510 -17.11 -28.96 -2.59
N GLN A 511 -17.84 -28.05 -1.95
CA GLN A 511 -19.28 -28.19 -1.71
C GLN A 511 -20.07 -28.33 -3.02
N SER A 512 -19.78 -27.47 -4.00
CA SER A 512 -20.43 -27.50 -5.31
C SER A 512 -20.18 -28.79 -6.09
N LEU A 513 -18.91 -29.22 -6.16
CA LEU A 513 -18.51 -30.43 -6.87
C LEU A 513 -19.10 -31.69 -6.22
N SER A 514 -19.15 -31.73 -4.88
CA SER A 514 -19.74 -32.83 -4.11
C SER A 514 -21.25 -32.99 -4.36
N ILE A 515 -22.00 -31.88 -4.41
CA ILE A 515 -23.45 -31.91 -4.73
C ILE A 515 -23.67 -32.44 -6.16
N GLN A 516 -22.75 -32.13 -7.08
CA GLN A 516 -22.77 -32.61 -8.46
C GLN A 516 -22.22 -34.03 -8.66
N GLN A 517 -21.75 -34.71 -7.60
CA GLN A 517 -21.12 -36.04 -7.66
C GLN A 517 -19.86 -36.07 -8.56
N LYS A 518 -19.12 -34.95 -8.58
CA LYS A 518 -17.84 -34.78 -9.28
C LYS A 518 -16.67 -35.14 -8.36
N ASP A 519 -16.70 -36.35 -7.81
CA ASP A 519 -15.90 -36.76 -6.65
C ASP A 519 -14.38 -36.59 -6.86
N ASP A 520 -13.85 -36.94 -8.05
CA ASP A 520 -12.43 -36.77 -8.38
C ASP A 520 -11.99 -35.30 -8.31
N GLN A 521 -12.81 -34.39 -8.84
CA GLN A 521 -12.53 -32.94 -8.84
C GLN A 521 -12.71 -32.35 -7.44
N ALA A 522 -13.66 -32.85 -6.66
CA ALA A 522 -13.85 -32.46 -5.26
C ALA A 522 -12.62 -32.86 -4.42
N ALA A 523 -12.06 -34.05 -4.63
CA ALA A 523 -10.85 -34.52 -3.96
C ALA A 523 -9.61 -33.67 -4.32
N GLU A 524 -9.45 -33.28 -5.60
CA GLU A 524 -8.38 -32.36 -6.01
C GLU A 524 -8.50 -30.99 -5.31
N ALA A 525 -9.71 -30.42 -5.28
CA ALA A 525 -9.98 -29.16 -4.58
C ALA A 525 -9.75 -29.29 -3.05
N GLU A 526 -10.06 -30.45 -2.46
CA GLU A 526 -9.80 -30.74 -1.04
C GLU A 526 -8.30 -30.86 -0.73
N GLU A 527 -7.49 -31.44 -1.62
CA GLU A 527 -6.02 -31.47 -1.46
C GLU A 527 -5.43 -30.06 -1.51
N ARG A 528 -5.91 -29.21 -2.44
CA ARG A 528 -5.53 -27.79 -2.51
C ARG A 528 -5.93 -27.04 -1.24
N PHE A 529 -7.15 -27.26 -0.74
CA PHE A 529 -7.63 -26.66 0.50
C PHE A 529 -6.76 -27.05 1.69
N LYS A 530 -6.43 -28.33 1.85
CA LYS A 530 -5.56 -28.83 2.93
C LYS A 530 -4.17 -28.18 2.94
N LYS A 531 -3.64 -27.79 1.77
CA LYS A 531 -2.37 -27.05 1.65
C LYS A 531 -2.55 -25.58 2.03
N ALA A 532 -3.52 -24.90 1.42
CA ALA A 532 -3.81 -23.49 1.67
C ALA A 532 -4.21 -23.18 3.12
N TRP A 533 -4.83 -24.15 3.79
CA TRP A 533 -5.41 -24.02 5.13
C TRP A 533 -4.58 -24.67 6.24
N ALA A 534 -3.34 -25.09 5.94
CA ALA A 534 -2.48 -25.85 6.85
C ALA A 534 -2.10 -25.10 8.15
N HIS A 535 -2.14 -23.78 8.12
CA HIS A 535 -1.75 -22.90 9.23
C HIS A 535 -2.95 -22.22 9.92
N ALA A 536 -4.17 -22.43 9.44
CA ALA A 536 -5.38 -21.76 9.93
C ALA A 536 -5.76 -22.18 11.36
N ASP A 537 -6.32 -21.23 12.13
CA ASP A 537 -7.00 -21.48 13.41
C ASP A 537 -8.53 -21.57 13.24
N TYR A 538 -9.04 -21.19 12.06
CA TYR A 538 -10.45 -21.23 11.68
C TYR A 538 -10.79 -22.45 10.82
N SER A 539 -12.08 -22.78 10.71
CA SER A 539 -12.56 -23.81 9.76
C SER A 539 -13.86 -23.33 9.13
N PRO A 540 -13.83 -22.87 7.85
CA PRO A 540 -14.98 -22.26 7.20
C PRO A 540 -16.10 -23.27 6.98
N SER A 541 -17.34 -22.87 7.27
CA SER A 541 -18.51 -23.73 7.04
C SER A 541 -18.99 -23.68 5.58
N ASN A 542 -18.63 -22.61 4.87
CA ASN A 542 -18.85 -22.35 3.45
C ASN A 542 -17.93 -21.17 3.03
N SER A 543 -18.00 -20.73 1.77
CA SER A 543 -17.08 -19.71 1.23
C SER A 543 -17.14 -18.31 1.88
N ARG A 544 -18.24 -17.94 2.56
CA ARG A 544 -18.43 -16.61 3.17
C ARG A 544 -18.41 -16.60 4.71
N MET A 545 -18.37 -17.78 5.36
CA MET A 545 -18.32 -17.97 6.83
C MET A 545 -18.08 -19.44 7.20
#